data_AF-A0A9X9A2H4-F1
#
_entry.id   AF-A0A9X9A2H4-F1
#
_cell.length_a   1.000
_cell.length_b   1.000
_cell.length_c   1.000
_cell.angle_alpha   90.00
_cell.angle_beta   90.00
_cell.angle_gamma   90.00
#
_symmetry.space_group_name_H-M   'P 1'
#
loop_
_entity.id
_entity.type
_entity.pdbx_description
1 polymer ?
#
loop_
_entity_poly.entity_id
_entity_poly.type
_entity_poly.pdbx_seq_one_letter_code
_entity_poly.pdbx_strand_id
1 'polypeptide(L)' 'KTKDEIDKIVKEIQKKIDFSGVVLVKKEKDLVYETALGYANQSECINNTIQTRFGIASGCKIFTAIGI' A
#
# COMPACT_ATOMS: atom_id res chain seq x y z
N LYS A 1 9.87 8.73 15.40
CA LYS A 1 9.14 7.93 16.42
C LYS A 1 8.00 7.17 15.77
N THR A 2 6.84 7.76 15.48
CA THR A 2 5.69 7.01 14.90
C THR A 2 5.98 6.41 13.52
N LYS A 3 6.71 7.11 12.66
CA LYS A 3 7.10 6.61 11.33
C LYS A 3 7.98 5.36 11.40
N ASP A 4 8.96 5.34 12.31
CA ASP A 4 9.90 4.23 12.51
C ASP A 4 9.20 2.98 13.04
N GLU A 5 8.21 3.16 13.93
CA GLU A 5 7.38 2.07 14.44
C GLU A 5 6.52 1.46 13.34
N ILE A 6 5.90 2.29 12.49
CA ILE A 6 5.13 1.82 11.33
C ILE A 6 6.03 1.07 10.35
N ASP A 7 7.21 1.61 10.03
CA ASP A 7 8.16 0.96 9.14
C ASP A 7 8.57 -0.42 9.63
N LYS A 8 8.82 -0.55 10.95
CA LYS A 8 9.15 -1.83 11.57
C LYS A 8 8.00 -2.84 11.42
N ILE A 9 6.76 -2.44 11.71
CA ILE A 9 5.59 -3.32 11.57
C ILE A 9 5.42 -3.76 10.11
N VAL A 10 5.52 -2.83 9.17
CA VAL A 10 5.37 -3.11 7.75
C VAL A 10 6.45 -4.08 7.26
N LYS A 11 7.71 -3.90 7.66
CA LYS A 11 8.80 -4.83 7.32
C LYS A 11 8.63 -6.22 7.93
N GLU A 12 8.14 -6.32 9.16
CA GLU A 12 7.85 -7.61 9.79
C GLU A 12 6.73 -8.35 9.04
N ILE A 13 5.67 -7.64 8.65
CA ILE A 13 4.60 -8.20 7.81
C ILE A 13 5.16 -8.62 6.45
N GLN A 14 5.94 -7.76 5.81
CA GLN A 14 6.55 -8.03 4.52
C GLN A 14 7.30 -9.37 4.52
N LYS A 15 8.15 -9.60 5.53
CA LYS A 15 8.90 -10.86 5.66
C LYS A 15 8.02 -12.06 5.99
N LYS A 16 6.93 -11.85 6.74
CA LYS A 16 6.07 -12.95 7.21
C LYS A 16 5.19 -13.53 6.11
N ILE A 17 4.72 -12.70 5.18
CA ILE A 17 3.75 -13.10 4.15
C ILE A 17 4.20 -12.79 2.73
N ASP A 18 5.48 -12.44 2.54
CA ASP A 18 6.04 -11.99 1.26
C ASP A 18 5.20 -10.88 0.61
N PHE A 19 4.78 -9.92 1.42
CA PHE A 19 3.91 -8.85 0.97
C PHE A 19 4.58 -8.06 -0.16
N SER A 20 3.89 -7.97 -1.30
CA SER A 20 4.25 -7.12 -2.43
C SER A 20 3.11 -6.15 -2.69
N GLY A 21 3.36 -4.85 -2.54
CA GLY A 21 2.35 -3.82 -2.68
C GLY A 21 2.80 -2.47 -2.15
N VAL A 22 1.84 -1.58 -1.97
CA VAL A 22 2.06 -0.19 -1.53
C VAL A 22 1.25 0.08 -0.27
N VAL A 23 1.88 0.72 0.72
CA VAL A 23 1.22 1.12 1.97
C VAL A 23 1.29 2.63 2.09
N LEU A 24 0.15 3.25 2.42
CA LEU A 24 0.01 4.68 2.65
C LEU A 24 -0.71 4.92 3.98
N VAL A 25 -0.11 5.72 4.86
CA VAL A 25 -0.69 6.12 6.14
C VAL A 25 -0.73 7.64 6.19
N LYS A 26 -1.93 8.18 6.37
CA LYS A 26 -2.19 9.61 6.53
C LYS A 26 -2.90 9.86 7.84
N LYS A 27 -2.53 10.96 8.51
CA LYS A 27 -3.29 11.51 9.63
C LYS A 27 -3.91 12.80 9.15
N GLU A 28 -5.22 12.79 8.92
CA GLU A 28 -5.94 13.86 8.24
C GLU A 28 -5.31 14.19 6.88
N LYS A 29 -4.66 15.36 6.75
CA LYS A 29 -3.98 15.81 5.53
C LYS A 29 -2.48 15.48 5.52
N ASP A 30 -1.90 15.14 6.67
CA ASP A 30 -0.46 14.91 6.79
C ASP A 30 -0.09 13.49 6.38
N LEU A 31 0.92 13.40 5.51
CA LEU A 31 1.55 12.15 5.15
C LEU A 31 2.42 11.66 6.32
N VAL A 32 2.03 10.54 6.92
CA VAL A 32 2.76 9.97 8.07
C VAL A 32 3.78 8.93 7.59
N TYR A 33 3.37 8.09 6.63
CA TYR A 33 4.22 7.03 6.09
C TYR A 33 3.73 6.62 4.69
N GLU A 34 4.67 6.33 3.80
CA GLU A 34 4.39 5.66 2.55
C GLU A 34 5.58 4.77 2.19
N THR A 35 5.29 3.61 1.58
CA THR A 35 6.33 2.70 1.09
C THR A 35 5.79 1.85 -0.05
N ALA A 36 6.67 1.47 -0.97
CA ALA A 36 6.41 0.50 -2.01
C ALA A 36 7.35 -0.70 -1.81
N LEU A 37 6.80 -1.90 -1.87
CA LEU A 37 7.49 -3.15 -1.53
C LEU A 37 7.25 -4.18 -2.63
N GLY A 38 8.31 -4.92 -2.98
CA GLY A 38 8.24 -6.01 -3.94
C GLY A 38 7.91 -5.57 -5.38
N TYR A 39 7.45 -6.53 -6.18
CA TYR A 39 7.17 -6.37 -7.60
C TYR A 39 5.68 -6.16 -7.89
N ALA A 40 5.36 -5.17 -8.73
CA ALA A 40 4.05 -5.01 -9.37
C ALA A 40 3.79 -6.12 -10.39
N ASN A 41 4.86 -6.58 -11.05
CA ASN A 41 4.84 -7.77 -11.90
C ASN A 41 6.11 -8.59 -11.65
N GLN A 42 5.95 -9.81 -11.14
CA GLN A 42 7.05 -10.71 -10.82
C GLN A 42 7.74 -11.29 -12.06
N SER A 43 7.00 -11.59 -13.15
CA SER A 43 7.60 -12.22 -14.35
C SER A 43 8.60 -11.28 -15.03
N GLU A 44 8.26 -10.00 -15.06
CA GLU A 44 9.05 -8.94 -15.70
C GLU A 44 9.95 -8.19 -14.71
N CYS A 45 10.00 -8.61 -13.44
CA CYS A 45 10.75 -7.94 -12.37
C CYS A 45 10.44 -6.43 -12.26
N ILE A 46 9.18 -6.03 -12.49
CA ILE A 46 8.76 -4.63 -12.42
C ILE A 46 8.42 -4.30 -10.97
N ASN A 47 9.17 -3.39 -10.34
CA ASN A 47 8.96 -2.98 -8.95
C ASN A 47 7.64 -2.23 -8.76
N ASN A 48 7.06 -2.36 -7.56
CA ASN A 48 6.03 -1.42 -7.13
C ASN A 48 6.61 -0.01 -6.96
N THR A 49 5.81 0.99 -7.27
CA THR A 49 6.06 2.40 -6.93
C THR A 49 4.87 2.92 -6.14
N ILE A 50 5.00 4.07 -5.47
CA ILE A 50 3.87 4.69 -4.76
C ILE A 50 2.68 4.98 -5.71
N GLN A 51 2.93 5.07 -7.01
CA GLN A 51 1.92 5.32 -8.04
C GLN A 51 1.41 4.06 -8.75
N THR A 52 1.85 2.85 -8.35
CA THR A 52 1.32 1.60 -8.93
C THR A 52 -0.20 1.54 -8.75
N ARG A 53 -0.93 1.28 -9.85
CA ARG A 53 -2.39 1.15 -9.83
C ARG A 53 -2.78 -0.28 -9.51
N PHE A 54 -3.66 -0.44 -8.53
CA PHE A 54 -4.21 -1.74 -8.12
C PHE A 54 -5.71 -1.78 -8.37
N GLY A 55 -6.23 -2.94 -8.76
CA GLY A 55 -7.67 -3.19 -8.76
C GLY A 55 -8.18 -3.23 -7.31
N ILE A 56 -9.13 -2.38 -6.96
CA ILE A 56 -9.64 -2.27 -5.58
C ILE A 56 -10.79 -3.24 -5.26
N ALA A 57 -11.20 -4.08 -6.22
CA ALA A 57 -12.30 -5.04 -6.10
C ALA A 57 -13.52 -4.45 -5.38
N SER A 58 -13.96 -5.04 -4.26
CA SER A 58 -15.12 -4.56 -3.48
C SER A 58 -14.96 -3.14 -2.93
N GLY A 59 -13.76 -2.55 -2.95
CA GLY A 59 -13.54 -1.14 -2.61
C GLY A 59 -14.27 -0.16 -3.54
N CYS A 60 -14.70 -0.60 -4.74
CA CYS A 60 -15.50 0.23 -5.64
C CYS A 60 -16.92 0.56 -5.11
N LYS A 61 -17.43 -0.21 -4.13
CA LYS A 61 -18.81 -0.06 -3.60
C LYS A 61 -19.07 1.33 -3.00
N ILE A 62 -18.07 1.93 -2.35
CA ILE A 62 -18.19 3.27 -1.77
C ILE A 62 -18.48 4.30 -2.87
N PHE A 63 -17.82 4.17 -4.03
CA PHE A 63 -18.05 5.07 -5.16
C PHE A 63 -19.45 4.91 -5.75
N THR A 64 -19.96 3.68 -5.84
CA THR A 64 -21.35 3.43 -6.26
C THR A 64 -22.36 4.00 -5.25
N ALA A 65 -22.13 3.81 -3.95
CA ALA A 65 -23.03 4.30 -2.91
C ALA A 65 -23.08 5.83 -2.79
N ILE A 66 -22.03 6.54 -3.21
CA ILE A 66 -22.00 8.01 -3.26
C ILE A 66 -22.59 8.56 -4.56
N GLY A 67 -22.48 7.79 -5.66
CA GLY A 67 -22.90 8.22 -6.99
C GLY A 67 -24.38 7.99 -7.32
N ILE A 68 -25.12 7.28 -6.47
CA ILE A 68 -26.56 6.99 -6.60
C ILE A 68 -27.26 7.53 -5.36
#